data_AF-A0A9D6EJJ2-F1
#
_entry.id   AF-A0A9D6EJJ2-F1
#
_cell.length_a   1.000
_cell.length_b   1.000
_cell.length_c   1.000
_cell.angle_alpha   90.00
_cell.angle_beta   90.00
_cell.angle_gamma   90.00
#
_symmetry.space_group_name_H-M   'P 1'
#
loop_
_entity.id
_entity.type
_entity.pdbx_description
1 polymer ?
#
loop_
_entity_poly.entity_id
_entity_poly.type
_entity_poly.pdbx_seq_one_letter_code
_entity_poly.pdbx_strand_id
1 'polypeptide(L)'
;MPRDVKAIDFMYYVATPEFIAKWTDAKKGELICRMERAIGSLPQFESIETMLRKMDEACVEKVFITQTKMWSYWNKWMYMDTTLEEVTQYTTKYPDRFVGLAGY
;
A
#
# COMPACT_ATOMS: atom_id res chain seq x y z
N MET A 1 -25.52 4.36 3.66
CA MET A 1 -25.16 3.98 2.28
C MET A 1 -26.13 2.92 1.80
N PRO A 2 -26.56 2.91 0.53
CA PRO A 2 -27.27 1.77 -0.02
C PRO A 2 -26.38 0.54 0.17
N ARG A 3 -26.87 -0.51 0.83
CA ARG A 3 -26.08 -1.71 1.17
C ARG A 3 -25.55 -2.47 -0.05
N ASP A 4 -26.00 -2.12 -1.25
CA ASP A 4 -25.67 -2.79 -2.51
C ASP A 4 -24.58 -2.10 -3.32
N VAL A 5 -24.18 -0.87 -2.96
CA VAL A 5 -23.08 -0.17 -3.65
C VAL A 5 -21.77 -0.55 -2.96
N LYS A 6 -20.97 -1.35 -3.64
CA LYS A 6 -19.65 -1.78 -3.19
C LYS A 6 -18.57 -0.90 -3.80
N ALA A 7 -17.70 -0.34 -2.96
CA ALA A 7 -16.60 0.51 -3.40
C ALA A 7 -15.36 -0.31 -3.74
N ILE A 8 -14.55 0.21 -4.66
CA ILE A 8 -13.22 -0.30 -4.99
C ILE A 8 -12.21 0.80 -4.70
N ASP A 9 -11.16 0.47 -3.95
CA ASP A 9 -10.01 1.35 -3.77
C ASP A 9 -8.92 0.97 -4.78
N PHE A 10 -8.54 1.90 -5.65
CA PHE A 10 -7.52 1.68 -6.66
C PHE A 10 -6.20 2.42 -6.38
N MET A 11 -6.15 3.24 -5.32
CA MET A 11 -5.01 4.09 -4.97
C MET A 11 -4.31 3.64 -3.67
N TYR A 12 -4.54 2.40 -3.27
CA TYR A 12 -4.04 1.89 -2.01
C TYR A 12 -2.60 1.38 -2.11
N TYR A 13 -1.79 1.82 -1.16
CA TYR A 13 -0.49 1.22 -0.87
C TYR A 13 -0.65 0.35 0.37
N VAL A 14 -0.23 -0.92 0.31
CA VAL A 14 -0.38 -1.83 1.45
C VAL A 14 0.44 -1.34 2.62
N ALA A 15 -0.24 -0.74 3.59
CA ALA A 15 0.41 -0.17 4.76
C ALA A 15 0.48 -1.19 5.91
N THR A 16 1.05 -2.36 5.65
CA THR A 16 1.47 -3.26 6.74
C THR A 16 2.74 -2.73 7.39
N PRO A 17 3.08 -3.15 8.62
CA PRO A 17 4.27 -2.67 9.30
C PRO A 17 5.56 -2.91 8.50
N GLU A 18 5.64 -4.03 7.77
CA GLU A 18 6.81 -4.36 6.95
C GLU A 18 6.98 -3.39 5.78
N PHE A 19 5.89 -3.09 5.07
CA PHE A 19 5.92 -2.12 3.97
C PHE A 19 6.24 -0.72 4.48
N ILE A 20 5.66 -0.30 5.61
CA ILE A 20 5.93 1.02 6.20
C ILE A 20 7.37 1.14 6.70
N ALA A 21 7.95 0.06 7.22
CA ALA A 21 9.36 0.00 7.56
C ALA A 21 10.24 0.17 6.30
N LYS A 22 9.95 -0.58 5.23
CA LYS A 22 10.65 -0.46 3.93
C LYS A 22 10.51 0.96 3.36
N TRP A 23 9.31 1.52 3.34
CA TRP A 23 9.03 2.90 2.92
C TRP A 23 9.83 3.93 3.72
N THR A 24 9.82 3.79 5.04
CA THR A 24 10.46 4.73 5.95
C THR A 24 11.97 4.69 5.84
N ASP A 25 12.56 3.53 5.55
CA ASP A 25 13.98 3.40 5.28
C ASP A 25 14.35 3.95 3.90
N ALA A 26 13.64 3.50 2.86
CA ALA A 26 13.83 3.89 1.45
C ALA A 26 13.81 5.40 1.23
N LYS A 27 12.95 6.13 1.94
CA LYS A 27 12.81 7.59 1.77
C LYS A 27 13.89 8.42 2.45
N LYS A 28 14.75 7.83 3.31
CA LYS A 28 15.76 8.60 4.07
C LYS A 28 16.72 9.30 3.11
N GLY A 29 16.79 10.63 3.20
CA GLY A 29 17.61 11.44 2.30
C GLY A 29 17.02 11.65 0.90
N GLU A 30 15.87 11.05 0.59
CA GLU A 30 15.21 11.12 -0.71
C GLU A 30 13.94 11.97 -0.68
N LEU A 31 13.02 11.66 0.24
CA LEU A 31 11.69 12.28 0.29
C LEU A 31 11.39 12.79 1.70
N ILE A 32 11.05 14.09 1.78
CA ILE A 32 10.53 14.71 2.99
C ILE A 32 9.02 14.90 2.82
N CYS A 33 8.24 13.95 3.33
CA CYS A 33 6.78 14.08 3.34
C CYS A 33 6.32 14.99 4.49
N ARG A 34 5.84 16.20 4.16
CA ARG A 34 5.35 17.16 5.16
C ARG A 34 4.13 16.64 5.92
N MET A 35 3.28 15.88 5.24
CA MET A 35 2.09 15.26 5.84
C MET A 35 2.51 14.24 6.91
N GLU A 36 3.42 13.30 6.60
CA GLU A 36 3.91 12.33 7.58
C GLU A 36 4.59 12.99 8.79
N ARG A 37 5.30 14.11 8.60
CA ARG A 37 5.86 14.88 9.72
C ARG A 37 4.77 15.43 10.66
N ALA A 38 3.60 15.77 10.13
CA ALA A 38 2.50 16.31 10.91
C ALA A 38 1.69 15.22 11.61
N ILE A 39 1.53 14.04 10.99
CA ILE A 39 0.70 12.94 11.52
C ILE A 39 1.50 11.78 12.14
N GLY A 40 2.83 11.84 12.11
CA GLY A 40 3.75 10.85 12.69
C GLY A 40 4.17 9.74 11.72
N SER A 41 3.26 9.23 10.90
CA SER A 41 3.55 8.24 9.84
C SER A 41 2.41 8.17 8.83
N LEU A 42 2.60 7.47 7.71
CA LEU A 42 1.45 7.06 6.91
C LEU A 42 0.49 6.21 7.75
N PRO A 43 -0.83 6.25 7.47
CA PRO A 43 -1.78 5.31 8.06
C PRO A 43 -1.29 3.88 7.83
N GLN A 44 -1.30 3.07 8.88
CA GLN A 44 -0.86 1.68 8.84
C GLN A 44 -1.85 0.80 9.58
N PHE A 45 -1.98 -0.45 9.14
CA PHE A 45 -2.78 -1.46 9.82
C PHE A 45 -1.86 -2.42 10.54
N GLU A 46 -2.27 -2.84 11.75
CA GLU A 46 -1.51 -3.80 12.56
C GLU A 46 -1.31 -5.14 11.84
N SER A 47 -2.28 -5.53 11.01
CA SER A 47 -2.23 -6.73 10.18
C SER A 47 -3.18 -6.62 8.98
N ILE A 48 -3.06 -7.55 8.02
CA ILE A 48 -3.99 -7.64 6.89
C ILE A 48 -5.42 -7.96 7.35
N GLU A 49 -5.61 -8.76 8.40
CA GLU A 49 -6.93 -9.06 8.95
C GLU A 49 -7.62 -7.81 9.51
N THR A 50 -6.86 -6.94 10.19
CA THR A 50 -7.38 -5.65 10.66
C THR A 50 -7.75 -4.73 9.48
N MET A 51 -6.95 -4.74 8.41
CA MET A 51 -7.27 -4.02 7.18
C MET A 51 -8.57 -4.53 6.54
N LEU A 52 -8.73 -5.85 6.40
CA LEU A 52 -9.95 -6.46 5.82
C LEU A 52 -11.20 -6.09 6.62
N ARG A 53 -11.13 -6.10 7.95
CA ARG A 53 -12.24 -5.65 8.80
C ARG A 53 -12.58 -4.17 8.55
N LYS A 54 -11.58 -3.31 8.37
CA LYS A 54 -11.78 -1.90 8.04
C LYS A 54 -12.37 -1.69 6.65
N MET A 55 -12.01 -2.54 5.68
CA MET A 55 -12.64 -2.57 4.36
C MET A 55 -14.13 -2.92 4.48
N ASP A 56 -14.47 -3.93 5.28
CA ASP A 56 -15.87 -4.34 5.50
C ASP A 56 -16.68 -3.20 6.16
N GLU A 57 -16.14 -2.57 7.20
CA GLU A 57 -16.75 -1.41 7.88
C GLU A 57 -16.98 -0.24 6.91
N ALA A 58 -16.08 -0.03 5.95
CA ALA A 58 -16.16 1.03 4.94
C ALA A 58 -16.93 0.64 3.67
N CYS A 59 -17.47 -0.58 3.60
CA CYS A 59 -18.12 -1.14 2.40
C CYS A 59 -17.21 -1.15 1.15
N VAL A 60 -15.91 -1.40 1.35
CA VAL A 60 -14.92 -1.59 0.29
C VAL A 60 -14.78 -3.08 -0.02
N GLU A 61 -15.12 -3.47 -1.24
CA GLU A 61 -15.11 -4.86 -1.68
C GLU A 61 -13.70 -5.32 -2.07
N LYS A 62 -13.03 -4.54 -2.92
CA LYS A 62 -11.70 -4.84 -3.44
C LYS A 62 -10.76 -3.66 -3.34
N VAL A 63 -9.48 -4.00 -3.22
CA VAL A 63 -8.38 -3.04 -3.17
C VAL A 63 -7.33 -3.43 -4.20
N PHE A 64 -6.83 -2.46 -4.96
CA PHE A 64 -5.70 -2.65 -5.85
C PHE A 64 -4.41 -2.40 -5.07
N ILE A 65 -3.47 -3.32 -5.20
CA ILE A 65 -2.16 -3.24 -4.53
C ILE A 65 -1.13 -2.95 -5.60
N THR A 66 -0.51 -1.77 -5.50
CA THR A 66 0.50 -1.33 -6.45
C THR A 66 1.88 -1.87 -6.11
N GLN A 67 2.55 -2.47 -7.11
CA GLN A 67 4.00 -2.64 -7.11
C GLN A 67 4.63 -1.24 -7.12
N THR A 68 5.07 -0.81 -5.94
CA THR A 68 5.64 0.50 -5.73
C THR A 68 7.06 0.55 -6.26
N LYS A 69 7.28 1.41 -7.24
CA LYS A 69 8.58 1.71 -7.86
C LYS A 69 8.78 3.21 -7.87
N MET A 70 9.87 3.70 -7.29
CA MET A 70 10.20 5.13 -7.24
C MET A 70 11.69 5.37 -7.52
N TRP A 71 11.94 6.29 -8.45
CA TRP A 71 13.28 6.68 -8.88
C TRP A 71 13.70 8.00 -8.25
N SER A 72 14.93 8.05 -7.74
CA SER A 72 15.56 9.30 -7.31
C SER A 72 16.17 10.01 -8.50
N TYR A 73 15.63 11.19 -8.83
CA TYR A 73 16.24 12.04 -9.86
C TYR A 73 17.65 12.51 -9.47
N TRP A 74 17.90 12.78 -8.20
CA TRP A 74 19.19 13.34 -7.75
C TRP A 74 20.26 12.26 -7.61
N ASN A 75 19.91 11.15 -6.96
CA ASN A 75 20.87 10.08 -6.66
C ASN A 75 20.93 8.99 -7.74
N LYS A 76 20.06 9.09 -8.77
CA LYS A 76 20.07 8.21 -9.96
C LYS A 76 19.95 6.71 -9.62
N TRP A 77 19.02 6.37 -8.74
CA TRP A 77 18.74 4.98 -8.34
C TRP A 77 17.27 4.79 -7.96
N MET A 78 16.80 3.54 -7.96
CA MET A 78 15.47 3.17 -7.47
C MET A 78 15.52 3.08 -5.94
N TYR A 79 15.07 4.10 -5.23
CA TYR A 79 15.10 4.09 -3.76
C TYR A 79 13.97 3.23 -3.18
N MET A 80 12.86 3.07 -3.91
CA MET A 80 11.81 2.11 -3.60
C MET A 80 11.62 1.21 -4.81
N ASP A 81 11.89 -0.07 -4.65
CA ASP A 81 11.70 -1.06 -5.71
C ASP A 81 11.09 -2.32 -5.10
N THR A 82 9.77 -2.44 -5.20
CA THR A 82 9.08 -3.65 -4.77
C THR A 82 9.09 -4.70 -5.88
N THR A 83 9.13 -5.97 -5.49
CA THR A 83 9.06 -7.10 -6.42
C THR A 83 7.60 -7.48 -6.71
N LEU A 84 7.39 -8.28 -7.76
CA LEU A 84 6.06 -8.79 -8.07
C LEU A 84 5.56 -9.77 -6.99
N GLU A 85 6.47 -10.53 -6.37
CA GLU A 85 6.18 -11.46 -5.27
C GLU A 85 5.65 -10.72 -4.04
N GLU A 86 6.22 -9.55 -3.73
CA GLU A 86 5.73 -8.70 -2.63
C GLU A 86 4.29 -8.24 -2.83
N VAL A 87 3.80 -8.17 -4.08
CA VAL A 87 2.40 -7.83 -4.39
C VAL A 87 1.53 -9.08 -4.48
N THR A 88 2.00 -10.11 -5.19
CA THR A 88 1.22 -11.32 -5.48
C THR A 88 0.99 -12.19 -4.25
N GLN A 89 1.78 -12.06 -3.19
CA GLN A 89 1.48 -12.71 -1.90
C GLN A 89 0.08 -12.36 -1.39
N TYR A 90 -0.38 -11.11 -1.58
CA TYR A 90 -1.68 -10.67 -1.10
C TYR A 90 -2.81 -11.22 -1.97
N THR A 91 -2.66 -11.17 -3.30
CA THR A 91 -3.64 -11.72 -4.23
C THR A 91 -3.72 -13.25 -4.14
N THR A 92 -2.62 -13.92 -3.78
CA THR A 92 -2.60 -15.37 -3.56
C THR A 92 -3.36 -15.73 -2.29
N LYS A 93 -3.16 -14.98 -1.20
CA LYS A 93 -3.79 -15.27 0.10
C LYS A 93 -5.25 -14.82 0.19
N TYR A 94 -5.62 -13.72 -0.50
CA TYR A 94 -6.97 -13.16 -0.51
C TYR A 94 -7.40 -12.72 -1.93
N PRO A 95 -7.58 -13.68 -2.86
CA PRO A 95 -7.88 -13.38 -4.27
C PRO A 95 -9.19 -12.61 -4.48
N ASP A 96 -10.14 -12.77 -3.58
CA ASP A 96 -11.44 -12.08 -3.66
C ASP A 96 -11.40 -10.64 -3.15
N ARG A 97 -10.32 -10.24 -2.47
CA ARG A 97 -10.19 -8.92 -1.83
C ARG A 97 -9.14 -8.04 -2.50
N PHE A 98 -8.15 -8.64 -3.15
CA PHE A 98 -7.02 -7.89 -3.72
C PHE A 98 -6.83 -8.13 -5.21
N VAL A 99 -6.43 -7.05 -5.90
CA VAL A 99 -5.97 -7.08 -7.29
C VAL A 99 -4.57 -6.50 -7.35
N GLY A 100 -3.60 -7.22 -7.91
CA GLY A 100 -2.22 -6.75 -8.02
C GLY A 100 -2.03 -5.87 -9.26
N LEU A 101 -1.38 -4.72 -9.10
CA LEU A 101 -0.90 -3.89 -10.20
C LEU A 101 0.60 -4.10 -10.37
N ALA A 102 1.00 -4.66 -11.51
CA ALA A 102 2.39 -4.89 -11.84
C ALA A 102 3.06 -3.62 -12.38
N GLY A 103 4.27 -3.32 -11.87
CA GLY A 103 5.15 -2.28 -12.38
C GLY A 103 6.25 -2.92 -13.22
N TYR A 104 6.32 -2.56 -14.50
CA TYR A 104 7.34 -3.00 -15.45
C TYR A 104 8.37 -1.91 -15.73
#